data_AF-A0A965V3A8-F1
#
_entry.id   AF-A0A965V3A8-F1
#
_cell.length_a   1.000
_cell.length_b   1.000
_cell.length_c   1.000
_cell.angle_alpha   90.00
_cell.angle_beta   90.00
_cell.angle_gamma   90.00
#
_symmetry.space_group_name_H-M   'P 1'
#
loop_
_entity.id
_entity.type
_entity.pdbx_description
1 polymer ?
#
loop_
_entity_poly.entity_id
_entity_poly.type
_entity_poly.pdbx_seq_one_letter_code
_entity_poly.pdbx_strand_id
1 'polypeptide(L)'
;MSLKYDAEHGEPLANWDAAHHAVHLGVKGVKGSWNRRDAEGSAMRADLSTVPPIDLSLELGAVTGDLQFGGLRLSRLRLKAGAADVSARWDLPNREPMHDLTIDAGAATLKLVQAGNANTGRIVANVGVGSLEIDLGGNWTRDIDMTANVAMGTLDLRLPNDVGIRVESNAFMVDFDKAALRKRGNEWYSENYDAAPRKVRLRLNGAMGNVSITRDTK
;
A
#
# COMPACT_ATOMS: atom_id res chain seq x y z
N MET A 1 -6.92 -9.55 -11.11
CA MET A 1 -6.25 -9.93 -9.84
C MET A 1 -6.09 -11.44 -9.78
N SER A 2 -4.99 -11.92 -9.20
CA SER A 2 -4.78 -13.36 -8.93
C SER A 2 -4.25 -13.59 -7.52
N LEU A 3 -4.84 -14.55 -6.81
CA LEU A 3 -4.45 -14.96 -5.47
C LEU A 3 -4.12 -16.45 -5.47
N LYS A 4 -3.06 -16.85 -4.79
CA LYS A 4 -2.74 -18.26 -4.52
C LYS A 4 -2.94 -18.55 -3.03
N TYR A 5 -3.58 -19.68 -2.75
CA TYR A 5 -3.90 -20.09 -1.39
C TYR A 5 -3.93 -21.62 -1.27
N ASP A 6 -3.85 -22.12 -0.04
CA ASP A 6 -3.97 -23.55 0.26
C ASP A 6 -5.43 -23.99 0.24
N ALA A 7 -5.79 -24.89 -0.68
CA ALA A 7 -7.15 -25.38 -0.83
C ALA A 7 -7.54 -26.44 0.20
N GLU A 8 -6.58 -27.05 0.90
CA GLU A 8 -6.91 -27.99 1.98
C GLU A 8 -7.45 -27.27 3.22
N HIS A 9 -7.00 -26.03 3.43
CA HIS A 9 -7.28 -25.27 4.65
C HIS A 9 -8.02 -23.95 4.41
N GLY A 10 -8.35 -23.62 3.16
CA GLY A 10 -8.95 -22.35 2.79
C GLY A 10 -10.02 -22.46 1.70
N GLU A 11 -11.10 -21.70 1.85
CA GLU A 11 -12.12 -21.54 0.82
C GLU A 11 -12.09 -20.13 0.22
N PRO A 12 -12.14 -19.96 -1.12
CA PRO A 12 -12.16 -18.65 -1.73
C PRO A 12 -13.50 -17.95 -1.47
N LEU A 13 -13.45 -16.70 -1.07
CA LEU A 13 -14.61 -15.84 -0.89
C LEU A 13 -14.65 -14.83 -2.04
N ALA A 14 -15.78 -14.79 -2.75
CA ALA A 14 -16.12 -13.72 -3.67
C ALA A 14 -17.57 -13.28 -3.42
N ASN A 15 -17.77 -12.13 -2.79
CA ASN A 15 -19.09 -11.58 -2.52
C ASN A 15 -19.20 -10.14 -3.04
N TRP A 16 -20.33 -9.79 -3.64
CA TRP A 16 -20.64 -8.44 -4.10
C TRP A 16 -21.81 -7.87 -3.30
N ASP A 17 -21.56 -6.78 -2.58
CA ASP A 17 -22.59 -5.97 -1.94
C ASP A 17 -23.06 -4.87 -2.90
N ALA A 18 -24.19 -5.12 -3.54
CA ALA A 18 -24.79 -4.18 -4.49
C ALA A 18 -25.29 -2.89 -3.85
N ALA A 19 -25.66 -2.90 -2.56
CA ALA A 19 -26.16 -1.72 -1.86
C ALA A 19 -25.04 -0.73 -1.55
N HIS A 20 -23.84 -1.24 -1.28
CA HIS A 20 -22.66 -0.43 -0.93
C HIS A 20 -21.61 -0.37 -2.06
N HIS A 21 -21.88 -0.98 -3.21
CA HIS A 21 -20.95 -1.10 -4.34
C HIS A 21 -19.58 -1.68 -3.93
N ALA A 22 -19.58 -2.69 -3.04
CA ALA A 22 -18.37 -3.26 -2.47
C ALA A 22 -18.16 -4.72 -2.92
N VAL A 23 -16.97 -5.04 -3.44
CA VAL A 23 -16.54 -6.42 -3.69
C VAL A 23 -15.68 -6.89 -2.51
N HIS A 24 -16.06 -8.00 -1.89
CA HIS A 24 -15.25 -8.71 -0.91
C HIS A 24 -14.60 -9.93 -1.59
N LEU A 25 -13.28 -9.88 -1.73
CA LEU A 25 -12.47 -11.00 -2.21
C LEU A 25 -11.54 -11.44 -1.08
N GLY A 26 -11.41 -12.75 -0.88
CA GLY A 26 -10.51 -13.28 0.15
C GLY A 26 -10.44 -14.80 0.14
N VAL A 27 -9.75 -15.34 1.13
CA VAL A 27 -9.70 -16.78 1.41
C VAL A 27 -10.00 -16.97 2.88
N LYS A 28 -11.06 -17.72 3.18
CA LYS A 28 -11.46 -18.04 4.55
C LYS A 28 -10.68 -19.27 5.00
N GLY A 29 -9.67 -19.06 5.86
CA GLY A 29 -8.95 -20.16 6.50
C GLY A 29 -9.72 -20.78 7.66
N VAL A 30 -9.56 -22.09 7.88
CA VAL A 30 -9.98 -22.76 9.13
C VAL A 30 -8.93 -22.46 10.22
N LYS A 31 -9.34 -22.18 11.47
CA LYS A 31 -8.41 -21.85 12.57
C LYS A 31 -7.35 -22.96 12.78
N GLY A 32 -6.06 -22.64 12.65
CA GLY A 32 -4.93 -23.57 12.90
C GLY A 32 -3.56 -22.96 12.61
N SER A 33 -2.48 -23.60 13.09
CA SER A 33 -1.07 -23.22 12.82
C SER A 33 -0.62 -23.76 11.46
N TRP A 34 0.04 -22.94 10.64
CA TRP A 34 0.38 -23.26 9.25
C TRP A 34 1.89 -23.28 8.99
N ASN A 35 2.33 -24.19 8.10
CA ASN A 35 3.71 -24.34 7.65
C ASN A 35 3.79 -24.11 6.12
N ARG A 36 4.54 -23.08 5.69
CA ARG A 36 4.56 -22.53 4.32
C ARG A 36 5.04 -23.48 3.20
N ARG A 37 5.56 -24.66 3.53
CA ARG A 37 6.32 -25.50 2.57
C ARG A 37 5.46 -26.46 1.73
N ASP A 38 4.23 -26.76 2.13
CA ASP A 38 3.48 -27.90 1.59
C ASP A 38 2.13 -27.53 0.94
N ALA A 39 1.96 -26.30 0.45
CA ALA A 39 0.72 -25.90 -0.21
C ALA A 39 0.71 -26.32 -1.69
N GLU A 40 -0.01 -27.40 -2.03
CA GLU A 40 -0.54 -27.59 -3.40
C GLU A 40 -1.64 -26.54 -3.63
N GLY A 41 -1.21 -25.31 -3.98
CA GLY A 41 -2.06 -24.14 -3.92
C GLY A 41 -3.09 -24.05 -5.05
N SER A 42 -4.35 -23.78 -4.70
CA SER A 42 -5.37 -23.33 -5.64
C SER A 42 -5.21 -21.85 -5.96
N ALA A 43 -5.65 -21.46 -7.17
CA ALA A 43 -5.59 -20.09 -7.64
C ALA A 43 -7.00 -19.50 -7.76
N MET A 44 -7.19 -18.31 -7.19
CA MET A 44 -8.36 -17.49 -7.43
C MET A 44 -8.00 -16.40 -8.44
N ARG A 45 -8.83 -16.22 -9.47
CA ARG A 45 -8.76 -15.09 -10.38
C ARG A 45 -10.02 -14.27 -10.27
N ALA A 46 -9.87 -12.96 -10.13
CA ALA A 46 -10.98 -12.01 -10.14
C ALA A 46 -10.64 -10.85 -11.06
N ASP A 47 -11.56 -10.54 -11.97
CA ASP A 47 -11.47 -9.40 -12.88
C ASP A 47 -12.60 -8.42 -12.54
N LEU A 48 -12.26 -7.14 -12.44
CA LEU A 48 -13.21 -6.08 -12.08
C LEU A 48 -13.55 -5.25 -13.30
N SER A 49 -14.79 -4.76 -13.37
CA SER A 49 -15.21 -3.83 -14.41
C SER A 49 -14.46 -2.50 -14.29
N THR A 50 -14.10 -1.93 -15.42
CA THR A 50 -13.45 -0.59 -15.49
C THR A 50 -14.45 0.55 -15.67
N VAL A 51 -15.76 0.24 -15.73
CA VAL A 51 -16.80 1.20 -16.13
C VAL A 51 -17.38 1.98 -14.95
N PRO A 52 -17.94 1.32 -13.90
CA PRO A 52 -18.44 2.05 -12.74
C PRO A 52 -17.30 2.46 -11.81
N PRO A 53 -17.46 3.54 -11.02
CA PRO A 53 -16.64 3.77 -9.84
C PRO A 53 -16.76 2.61 -8.84
N ILE A 54 -15.66 2.24 -8.19
CA ILE A 54 -15.59 1.09 -7.27
C ILE A 54 -15.01 1.55 -5.94
N ASP A 55 -15.70 1.16 -4.86
CA ASP A 55 -15.14 1.11 -3.51
C ASP A 55 -14.70 -0.33 -3.22
N LEU A 56 -13.38 -0.56 -3.14
CA LEU A 56 -12.83 -1.90 -3.05
C LEU A 56 -12.23 -2.17 -1.67
N SER A 57 -12.68 -3.25 -1.04
CA SER A 57 -12.10 -3.77 0.21
C SER A 57 -11.61 -5.20 0.02
N LEU A 58 -10.31 -5.41 0.20
CA LEU A 58 -9.65 -6.71 0.09
C LEU A 58 -9.15 -7.15 1.47
N GLU A 59 -9.55 -8.36 1.89
CA GLU A 59 -9.08 -8.98 3.12
C GLU A 59 -8.31 -10.27 2.79
N LEU A 60 -6.99 -10.16 2.89
CA LEU A 60 -6.04 -11.19 2.52
C LEU A 60 -5.48 -11.82 3.79
N GLY A 61 -5.88 -13.05 4.10
CA GLY A 61 -5.44 -13.79 5.28
C GLY A 61 -4.01 -14.33 5.12
N ALA A 62 -3.90 -15.61 4.77
CA ALA A 62 -2.64 -16.28 4.46
C ALA A 62 -2.58 -16.60 2.96
N VAL A 63 -2.09 -15.66 2.16
CA VAL A 63 -2.10 -15.76 0.70
C VAL A 63 -0.84 -15.16 0.08
N THR A 64 -0.53 -15.59 -1.14
CA THR A 64 0.32 -14.83 -2.05
C THR A 64 -0.55 -14.16 -3.11
N GLY A 65 -0.43 -12.84 -3.26
CA GLY A 65 -1.32 -12.04 -4.10
C GLY A 65 -0.61 -11.18 -5.14
N ASP A 66 -1.15 -11.19 -6.36
CA ASP A 66 -0.78 -10.29 -7.45
C ASP A 66 -2.02 -9.46 -7.85
N LEU A 67 -1.99 -8.17 -7.53
CA LEU A 67 -3.11 -7.25 -7.66
C LEU A 67 -2.76 -6.15 -8.66
N GLN A 68 -3.59 -6.02 -9.70
CA GLN A 68 -3.52 -4.93 -10.69
C GLN A 68 -4.73 -4.02 -10.50
N PHE A 69 -4.48 -2.75 -10.22
CA PHE A 69 -5.50 -1.73 -10.01
C PHE A 69 -5.51 -0.64 -11.09
N GLY A 70 -4.49 -0.61 -11.95
CA GLY A 70 -4.39 0.39 -13.00
C GLY A 70 -5.56 0.34 -13.99
N GLY A 71 -6.03 1.51 -14.43
CA GLY A 71 -7.14 1.63 -15.39
C GLY A 71 -8.54 1.39 -14.81
N LEU A 72 -8.64 1.01 -13.52
CA LEU A 72 -9.91 1.00 -12.79
C LEU A 72 -10.38 2.42 -12.48
N ARG A 73 -11.58 2.53 -11.91
CA ARG A 73 -12.16 3.77 -11.37
C ARG A 73 -12.35 3.62 -9.86
N LEU A 74 -11.25 3.56 -9.12
CA LEU A 74 -11.28 3.39 -7.67
C LEU A 74 -11.57 4.73 -6.99
N SER A 75 -12.68 4.80 -6.24
CA SER A 75 -13.00 5.94 -5.39
C SER A 75 -12.43 5.76 -3.98
N ARG A 76 -12.30 4.51 -3.52
CA ARG A 76 -11.62 4.08 -2.29
C ARG A 76 -11.00 2.70 -2.48
N LEU A 77 -9.86 2.47 -1.82
CA LEU A 77 -9.23 1.16 -1.73
C LEU A 77 -8.79 0.88 -0.29
N ARG A 78 -9.25 -0.23 0.26
CA ARG A 78 -8.77 -0.81 1.53
C ARG A 78 -8.13 -2.16 1.26
N LEU A 79 -6.87 -2.31 1.64
CA LEU A 79 -6.11 -3.54 1.55
C LEU A 79 -5.69 -3.97 2.96
N LYS A 80 -6.28 -5.05 3.46
CA LYS A 80 -5.91 -5.65 4.75
C LYS A 80 -5.23 -6.98 4.48
N ALA A 81 -3.99 -7.12 4.93
CA ALA A 81 -3.16 -8.30 4.76
C ALA A 81 -2.72 -8.85 6.12
N GLY A 82 -3.06 -10.09 6.42
CA GLY A 82 -2.71 -10.80 7.65
C GLY A 82 -1.32 -11.38 7.58
N ALA A 83 -1.21 -12.66 7.19
CA ALA A 83 0.04 -13.40 6.99
C ALA A 83 0.30 -13.59 5.49
N ALA A 84 0.51 -12.49 4.76
CA ALA A 84 0.47 -12.49 3.30
C ALA A 84 1.73 -11.91 2.65
N ASP A 85 1.97 -12.31 1.41
CA ASP A 85 2.96 -11.72 0.50
C ASP A 85 2.22 -11.18 -0.72
N VAL A 86 2.16 -9.86 -0.88
CA VAL A 86 1.29 -9.23 -1.89
C VAL A 86 2.01 -8.15 -2.65
N SER A 87 1.93 -8.23 -3.98
CA SER A 87 2.27 -7.13 -4.87
C SER A 87 1.01 -6.48 -5.43
N ALA A 88 0.87 -5.17 -5.19
CA ALA A 88 -0.17 -4.32 -5.75
C ALA A 88 0.45 -3.31 -6.72
N ARG A 89 -0.08 -3.23 -7.94
CA ARG A 89 0.45 -2.34 -8.99
C ARG A 89 -0.63 -1.49 -9.63
N TRP A 90 -0.21 -0.32 -10.10
CA TRP A 90 -1.00 0.58 -10.93
C TRP A 90 -0.25 0.86 -12.24
N ASP A 91 -0.25 -0.10 -13.15
CA ASP A 91 0.48 0.05 -14.43
C ASP A 91 -0.12 1.13 -15.34
N LEU A 92 -1.38 1.50 -15.08
CA LEU A 92 -2.09 2.62 -15.68
C LEU A 92 -2.66 3.52 -14.58
N PRO A 93 -2.84 4.84 -14.83
CA PRO A 93 -3.51 5.72 -13.88
C PRO A 93 -4.91 5.22 -13.51
N ASN A 94 -5.26 5.36 -12.23
CA ASN A 94 -6.63 5.28 -11.77
C ASN A 94 -7.45 6.39 -12.43
N ARG A 95 -8.56 6.02 -13.07
CA ARG A 95 -9.30 6.89 -13.99
C ARG A 95 -10.20 7.90 -13.28
N GLU A 96 -10.20 7.92 -11.95
CA GLU A 96 -10.95 8.83 -11.11
C GLU A 96 -10.11 9.26 -9.90
N PRO A 97 -10.30 10.46 -9.34
CA PRO A 97 -9.66 10.82 -8.08
C PRO A 97 -10.10 9.89 -6.96
N MET A 98 -9.15 9.14 -6.40
CA MET A 98 -9.39 8.30 -5.23
C MET A 98 -9.34 9.19 -3.98
N HIS A 99 -10.32 9.01 -3.10
CA HIS A 99 -10.32 9.70 -1.82
C HIS A 99 -9.22 9.13 -0.93
N ASP A 100 -9.25 7.80 -0.74
CA ASP A 100 -8.49 7.11 0.30
C ASP A 100 -7.88 5.80 -0.20
N LEU A 101 -6.59 5.61 0.11
CA LEU A 101 -5.90 4.32 0.08
C LEU A 101 -5.54 3.93 1.51
N THR A 102 -6.14 2.86 2.03
CA THR A 102 -5.83 2.33 3.37
C THR A 102 -5.17 0.98 3.24
N ILE A 103 -4.06 0.79 3.96
CA ILE A 103 -3.25 -0.42 3.97
C ILE A 103 -3.06 -0.85 5.42
N ASP A 104 -3.50 -2.06 5.74
CA ASP A 104 -3.33 -2.70 7.04
C ASP A 104 -2.50 -3.97 6.85
N ALA A 105 -1.20 -3.88 7.08
CA ALA A 105 -0.28 -5.01 7.07
C ALA A 105 -0.11 -5.56 8.49
N GLY A 106 -0.60 -6.78 8.73
CA GLY A 106 -0.46 -7.53 9.97
C GLY A 106 0.95 -8.13 10.08
N ALA A 107 1.10 -9.42 9.83
CA ALA A 107 2.36 -10.15 9.71
C ALA A 107 2.71 -10.37 8.22
N ALA A 108 2.94 -9.31 7.47
CA ALA A 108 2.90 -9.35 6.00
C ALA A 108 4.09 -8.65 5.33
N THR A 109 4.34 -9.04 4.08
CA THR A 109 5.18 -8.31 3.13
C THR A 109 4.29 -7.76 2.03
N LEU A 110 4.24 -6.43 1.92
CA LEU A 110 3.45 -5.72 0.92
C LEU A 110 4.35 -4.86 0.04
N LYS A 111 4.13 -4.92 -1.26
CA LYS A 111 4.79 -4.06 -2.24
C LYS A 111 3.78 -3.35 -3.10
N LEU A 112 3.79 -2.03 -3.05
CA LEU A 112 3.00 -1.15 -3.90
C LEU A 112 3.89 -0.55 -4.98
N VAL A 113 3.57 -0.83 -6.24
CA VAL A 113 4.36 -0.43 -7.41
C VAL A 113 3.61 0.63 -8.21
N GLN A 114 4.31 1.71 -8.56
CA GLN A 114 3.75 2.88 -9.26
C GLN A 114 2.50 3.46 -8.57
N ALA A 115 2.46 3.50 -7.24
CA ALA A 115 1.32 3.98 -6.48
C ALA A 115 1.01 5.47 -6.68
N GLY A 116 1.90 6.25 -7.32
CA GLY A 116 1.58 7.60 -7.81
C GLY A 116 0.46 7.60 -8.86
N ASN A 117 0.29 6.51 -9.61
CA ASN A 117 -0.84 6.30 -10.53
C ASN A 117 -2.18 6.07 -9.80
N ALA A 118 -2.21 5.85 -8.48
CA ALA A 118 -3.44 5.60 -7.75
C ALA A 118 -4.39 6.82 -7.71
N ASN A 119 -3.91 8.02 -8.06
CA ASN A 119 -4.69 9.27 -8.06
C ASN A 119 -5.34 9.55 -6.69
N THR A 120 -4.67 9.16 -5.59
CA THR A 120 -5.17 9.34 -4.23
C THR A 120 -4.72 10.66 -3.63
N GLY A 121 -5.54 11.24 -2.75
CA GLY A 121 -5.12 12.37 -1.92
C GLY A 121 -4.68 11.96 -0.52
N ARG A 122 -5.05 10.76 -0.07
CA ARG A 122 -4.77 10.29 1.28
C ARG A 122 -4.29 8.85 1.26
N ILE A 123 -3.19 8.59 1.96
CA ILE A 123 -2.70 7.24 2.23
C ILE A 123 -2.61 7.03 3.74
N VAL A 124 -3.19 5.94 4.22
CA VAL A 124 -3.02 5.48 5.60
C VAL A 124 -2.41 4.10 5.56
N ALA A 125 -1.22 3.96 6.14
CA ALA A 125 -0.49 2.71 6.20
C ALA A 125 -0.26 2.31 7.66
N ASN A 126 -0.77 1.15 8.05
CA ASN A 126 -0.54 0.53 9.35
C ASN A 126 0.28 -0.74 9.13
N VAL A 127 1.48 -0.79 9.69
CA VAL A 127 2.41 -1.91 9.56
C VAL A 127 2.64 -2.50 10.95
N GLY A 128 2.16 -3.73 11.16
CA GLY A 128 2.32 -4.51 12.36
C GLY A 128 3.72 -5.12 12.42
N VAL A 129 3.85 -6.34 11.91
CA VAL A 129 5.09 -7.11 11.78
C VAL A 129 5.41 -7.36 10.31
N GLY A 130 6.57 -6.93 9.83
CA GLY A 130 7.01 -7.23 8.46
C GLY A 130 7.46 -6.00 7.66
N SER A 131 7.10 -5.94 6.38
CA SER A 131 7.59 -4.91 5.46
C SER A 131 6.50 -4.33 4.57
N LEU A 132 6.58 -3.02 4.35
CA LEU A 132 5.78 -2.30 3.37
C LEU A 132 6.71 -1.47 2.48
N GLU A 133 6.77 -1.84 1.22
CA GLU A 133 7.43 -1.05 0.17
C GLU A 133 6.38 -0.25 -0.58
N ILE A 134 6.54 1.07 -0.65
CA ILE A 134 5.68 1.96 -1.44
C ILE A 134 6.55 2.70 -2.45
N ASP A 135 6.41 2.32 -3.70
CA ASP A 135 6.93 3.08 -4.82
C ASP A 135 5.87 4.07 -5.31
N LEU A 136 6.09 5.37 -5.06
CA LEU A 136 5.22 6.44 -5.53
C LEU A 136 5.57 6.93 -6.95
N GLY A 137 6.26 6.14 -7.76
CA GLY A 137 6.37 6.37 -9.19
C GLY A 137 5.01 6.45 -9.91
N GLY A 138 4.99 6.99 -11.12
CA GLY A 138 3.79 7.11 -11.95
C GLY A 138 3.36 8.56 -12.22
N ASN A 139 2.13 8.74 -12.66
CA ASN A 139 1.58 10.00 -13.16
C ASN A 139 0.81 10.73 -12.07
N TRP A 140 1.46 11.69 -11.44
CA TRP A 140 0.90 12.46 -10.35
C TRP A 140 -0.09 13.53 -10.80
N THR A 141 -1.30 13.45 -10.28
CA THR A 141 -2.39 14.42 -10.54
C THR A 141 -2.62 15.36 -9.37
N ARG A 142 -2.12 15.04 -8.17
CA ARG A 142 -2.38 15.79 -6.93
C ARG A 142 -1.36 15.51 -5.82
N ASP A 143 -1.40 16.33 -4.78
CA ASP A 143 -0.63 16.10 -3.54
C ASP A 143 -1.18 14.90 -2.75
N ILE A 144 -0.32 14.29 -1.93
CA ILE A 144 -0.67 13.17 -1.04
C ILE A 144 -0.40 13.55 0.42
N ASP A 145 -1.42 13.42 1.26
CA ASP A 145 -1.25 13.39 2.70
C ASP A 145 -1.15 11.93 3.16
N MET A 146 0.01 11.54 3.71
CA MET A 146 0.30 10.17 4.13
C MET A 146 0.49 10.10 5.64
N THR A 147 -0.19 9.13 6.27
CA THR A 147 0.09 8.72 7.65
C THR A 147 0.61 7.30 7.64
N ALA A 148 1.78 7.09 8.23
CA ALA A 148 2.39 5.77 8.40
C ALA A 148 2.57 5.46 9.88
N ASN A 149 2.01 4.33 10.32
CA ASN A 149 2.16 3.80 11.67
C ASN A 149 2.91 2.47 11.58
N VAL A 150 4.12 2.39 12.12
CA VAL A 150 4.98 1.21 12.08
C VAL A 150 5.21 0.69 13.49
N ALA A 151 4.69 -0.50 13.79
CA ALA A 151 4.87 -1.13 15.11
C ALA A 151 6.21 -1.85 15.20
N MET A 152 6.41 -2.90 14.38
CA MET A 152 7.55 -3.81 14.38
C MET A 152 7.96 -4.21 12.95
N GLY A 153 8.65 -3.33 12.21
CA GLY A 153 8.93 -3.65 10.81
C GLY A 153 9.67 -2.58 10.02
N THR A 154 9.49 -2.65 8.70
CA THR A 154 10.12 -1.74 7.74
C THR A 154 9.08 -1.04 6.88
N LEU A 155 9.31 0.24 6.63
CA LEU A 155 8.62 1.02 5.60
C LEU A 155 9.67 1.59 4.66
N ASP A 156 9.63 1.18 3.40
CA ASP A 156 10.49 1.72 2.36
C ASP A 156 9.63 2.56 1.42
N LEU A 157 9.84 3.88 1.45
CA LEU A 157 9.12 4.84 0.62
C LEU A 157 10.05 5.36 -0.48
N ARG A 158 9.72 5.06 -1.74
CA ARG A 158 10.43 5.59 -2.91
C ARG A 158 9.61 6.70 -3.57
N LEU A 159 10.25 7.83 -3.83
CA LEU A 159 9.63 8.99 -4.50
C LEU A 159 10.34 9.36 -5.79
N PRO A 160 9.60 9.83 -6.82
CA PRO A 160 10.18 10.55 -7.94
C PRO A 160 10.93 11.81 -7.51
N ASN A 161 11.98 12.15 -8.25
CA ASN A 161 12.85 13.30 -7.94
C ASN A 161 12.20 14.67 -8.05
N ASP A 162 11.13 14.80 -8.82
CA ASP A 162 10.37 16.01 -9.02
C ASP A 162 9.28 16.23 -7.95
N VAL A 163 8.96 15.21 -7.16
CA VAL A 163 8.00 15.28 -6.05
C VAL A 163 8.66 15.78 -4.77
N GLY A 164 8.11 16.82 -4.17
CA GLY A 164 8.58 17.33 -2.87
C GLY A 164 8.06 16.45 -1.72
N ILE A 165 8.84 16.23 -0.68
CA ILE A 165 8.35 15.55 0.54
C ILE A 165 8.69 16.36 1.79
N ARG A 166 7.71 16.44 2.70
CA ARG A 166 7.87 16.88 4.08
C ARG A 166 7.53 15.74 5.02
N VAL A 167 8.36 15.52 6.03
CA VAL A 167 8.19 14.47 7.03
C VAL A 167 8.13 15.06 8.42
N GLU A 168 7.00 14.84 9.08
CA GLU A 168 6.80 14.98 10.52
C GLU A 168 6.99 13.59 11.15
N SER A 169 7.92 13.45 12.09
CA SER A 169 8.24 12.15 12.68
C SER A 169 8.25 12.20 14.21
N ASN A 170 7.40 11.35 14.81
CA ASN A 170 7.32 11.15 16.25
C ASN A 170 7.94 9.80 16.68
N ALA A 171 8.59 9.09 15.76
CA ALA A 171 9.14 7.75 15.99
C ALA A 171 10.45 7.78 16.81
N PHE A 172 10.61 6.82 17.73
CA PHE A 172 11.70 6.75 18.72
C PHE A 172 13.06 6.33 18.12
N MET A 173 13.03 5.52 17.06
CA MET A 173 14.19 5.16 16.23
C MET A 173 13.78 5.26 14.76
N VAL A 174 14.40 6.17 14.02
CA VAL A 174 14.25 6.25 12.56
C VAL A 174 15.63 6.41 11.98
N ASP A 175 16.07 5.41 11.22
CA ASP A 175 17.20 5.56 10.33
C ASP A 175 16.73 6.25 9.07
N PHE A 176 16.62 7.58 9.11
CA PHE A 176 16.46 8.34 7.89
C PHE A 176 17.74 8.15 7.08
N ASP A 177 17.63 7.76 5.81
CA ASP A 177 18.71 8.05 4.89
C ASP A 177 18.79 9.59 4.74
N LYS A 178 19.53 10.21 5.67
CA LYS A 178 19.68 11.66 5.83
C LYS A 178 20.29 12.31 4.59
N ALA A 179 20.80 11.53 3.65
CA ALA A 179 21.28 12.04 2.37
C ALA A 179 20.14 12.69 1.56
N ALA A 180 18.90 12.21 1.69
CA ALA A 180 17.76 12.68 0.88
C ALA A 180 17.02 13.90 1.47
N LEU A 181 17.05 14.10 2.80
CA LEU A 181 16.23 15.10 3.49
C LEU A 181 17.04 16.04 4.37
N ARG A 182 16.70 17.33 4.34
CA ARG A 182 17.27 18.38 5.20
C ARG A 182 16.30 18.70 6.33
N LYS A 183 16.81 18.75 7.56
CA LYS A 183 16.02 19.15 8.72
C LYS A 183 15.74 20.66 8.67
N ARG A 184 14.48 21.06 8.86
CA ARG A 184 14.06 22.47 9.03
C ARG A 184 13.14 22.54 10.25
N GLY A 185 13.65 23.06 11.37
CA GLY A 185 12.92 23.02 12.65
C GLY A 185 12.73 21.58 13.15
N ASN A 186 11.48 21.17 13.35
CA ASN A 186 11.11 19.83 13.82
C ASN A 186 10.72 18.86 12.69
N GLU A 187 10.77 19.30 11.44
CA GLU A 187 10.37 18.51 10.28
C GLU A 187 11.55 18.33 9.33
N TRP A 188 11.43 17.36 8.43
CA TRP A 188 12.41 17.06 7.39
C TRP A 188 11.83 17.35 6.02
N TYR A 189 12.63 17.89 5.11
CA TYR A 189 12.20 18.35 3.80
C TYR A 189 13.15 17.88 2.72
N SER A 190 12.62 17.49 1.56
CA SER A 190 13.45 17.37 0.36
C SER A 190 13.93 18.75 -0.10
N GLU A 191 15.08 18.78 -0.77
CA GLU A 191 15.67 20.03 -1.27
C GLU A 191 14.73 20.80 -2.19
N ASN A 192 14.00 20.08 -3.06
CA ASN A 192 13.06 20.65 -4.01
C ASN A 192 11.69 21.02 -3.42
N TYR A 193 11.42 20.82 -2.12
CA TYR A 193 10.07 20.84 -1.57
C TYR A 193 9.28 22.13 -1.89
N ASP A 194 9.92 23.29 -1.83
CA ASP A 194 9.24 24.58 -2.03
C ASP A 194 8.84 24.77 -3.50
N ALA A 195 9.71 24.36 -4.43
CA ALA A 195 9.52 24.50 -5.87
C ALA A 195 8.77 23.32 -6.51
N ALA A 196 8.64 22.19 -5.82
CA ALA A 196 8.04 20.98 -6.36
C ALA A 196 6.55 21.20 -6.73
N PRO A 197 6.12 20.79 -7.95
CA PRO A 197 4.73 20.96 -8.40
C PRO A 197 3.75 20.05 -7.65
N ARG A 198 4.26 18.96 -7.06
CA ARG A 198 3.51 17.96 -6.31
C ARG A 198 4.25 17.62 -5.02
N LYS A 199 3.48 17.40 -3.95
CA LYS A 199 4.04 17.23 -2.61
C LYS A 199 3.44 16.04 -1.87
N VAL A 200 4.28 15.40 -1.07
CA VAL A 200 3.90 14.44 -0.03
C VAL A 200 4.06 15.09 1.34
N ARG A 201 3.02 15.03 2.16
CA ARG A 201 3.08 15.38 3.59
C ARG A 201 2.98 14.08 4.38
N LEU A 202 4.12 13.60 4.88
CA LEU A 202 4.22 12.36 5.62
C LEU A 202 4.19 12.64 7.12
N ARG A 203 3.26 12.02 7.83
CA ARG A 203 3.30 11.83 9.29
C ARG A 203 3.73 10.41 9.60
N LEU A 204 4.86 10.28 10.29
CA LEU A 204 5.43 9.00 10.66
C LEU A 204 5.36 8.79 12.17
N ASN A 205 4.67 7.72 12.56
CA ASN A 205 4.63 7.22 13.92
C ASN A 205 5.26 5.83 13.95
N GLY A 206 6.22 5.63 14.83
CA GLY A 206 7.00 4.38 14.88
C GLY A 206 7.32 4.00 16.31
N ALA A 207 7.10 2.74 16.66
CA ALA A 207 7.53 2.18 17.94
C ALA A 207 8.91 1.53 17.78
N MET A 208 9.01 0.47 16.96
CA MET A 208 10.22 -0.30 16.72
C MET A 208 10.32 -0.67 15.24
N GLY A 209 11.00 0.12 14.43
CA GLY A 209 11.10 -0.19 13.01
C GLY A 209 12.07 0.72 12.27
N ASN A 210 12.35 0.38 11.02
CA ASN A 210 13.18 1.20 10.14
C ASN A 210 12.30 1.83 9.07
N VAL A 211 12.56 3.09 8.76
CA VAL A 211 11.86 3.78 7.68
C VAL A 211 12.90 4.37 6.74
N SER A 212 12.98 3.81 5.54
CA SER A 212 13.81 4.34 4.48
C SER A 212 12.97 5.23 3.58
N ILE A 213 13.52 6.39 3.21
CA ILE A 213 12.94 7.29 2.23
C ILE A 213 13.98 7.52 1.15
N THR A 214 13.73 6.97 -0.02
CA THR A 214 14.63 7.09 -1.17
C THR A 214 14.00 7.94 -2.26
N ARG A 215 14.86 8.57 -3.05
CA ARG A 215 14.47 9.31 -4.24
C ARG A 215 15.12 8.61 -5.42
N ASP A 216 14.42 8.54 -6.55
CA ASP A 216 15.03 8.03 -7.78
C ASP A 216 16.33 8.80 -8.08
N THR A 217 17.24 8.27 -8.90
CA THR A 217 18.35 9.06 -9.44
C THR A 217 17.89 9.73 -10.74
N LYS A 218 18.32 10.98 -10.97
CA LYS A 218 18.08 11.65 -12.26
C LYS A 218 18.95 11.06 -13.35
#